data_AF-A0AAD9UET6-F1
#
_entry.id   AF-A0AAD9UET6-F1
#
_cell.length_a   1.000
_cell.length_b   1.000
_cell.length_c   1.000
_cell.angle_alpha   90.00
_cell.angle_beta   90.00
_cell.angle_gamma   90.00
#
_symmetry.space_group_name_H-M   'P 1'
#
loop_
_entity.id
_entity.type
_entity.pdbx_description
1 polymer ?
#
loop_
_entity_poly.entity_id
_entity_poly.type
_entity_poly.pdbx_seq_one_letter_code
_entity_poly.pdbx_strand_id
1 'polypeptide(L)'
;MFSQPGSAVSFGGSQTSSGSRRARTRQYHTVATTSQVDESLFGNSAKKQAPGGDPLTIERQAEARISKRKSSSGPKREVVQLVTKDLIRNLIIPHEDPSGDSVVLRRGEFERIRQQARVITAEERKAAEDAQKQAKEQAVDQLHERKNYMKEKDMERKQNEQLNDLEEEEREKSDHLRAKAIFMLQEQEDEIKHLNELILNAKCQAIRDAQLLEKDQITRELTDEEKRLDDMMEIDRVNAIRMEEEIQHKIRQERLIGAKKIMDQIAENEQDRLLLLERKDQENRLMQKYLDKLCAEDMEKLQRRRAEQNRLYEELNSCNSDLLFRKEYQKEQERVLDQKVLAYQKAKAEREMAFEKEQERIRIEKEKETARLRALQERQRDEQAERDALRAKRAQEEAERQWRRKEAEEAKKKAETVEMLKNARSKQQMQKEHFLSVQAQRERSDFERVLRAQQELVVKEQREDQDRKKKNLAYADDVRGQIREKEQVRIADRNAFFHEGVKMEDEARKRRMKLDEVKAKKLDELRSVGINEKYLSQVERKVNKPDSLMV
;
A
#
# COMPACT_ATOMS: atom_id res chain seq x y z
N MET A 1 -24.33 1.92 -34.44
CA MET A 1 -25.63 1.76 -33.76
C MET A 1 -25.32 1.41 -32.31
N PHE A 2 -25.49 2.38 -31.41
CA PHE A 2 -26.41 2.33 -30.26
C PHE A 2 -26.10 1.19 -29.27
N SER A 3 -26.02 1.36 -27.96
CA SER A 3 -26.15 2.46 -27.01
C SER A 3 -25.94 1.79 -25.64
N GLN A 4 -25.26 2.44 -24.69
CA GLN A 4 -25.54 2.22 -23.26
C GLN A 4 -26.96 2.76 -22.93
N PRO A 5 -27.68 2.33 -21.87
CA PRO A 5 -27.41 2.69 -20.44
C PRO A 5 -27.72 1.55 -19.42
N GLY A 6 -27.18 1.54 -18.18
CA GLY A 6 -27.74 2.15 -16.94
C GLY A 6 -28.80 1.23 -16.28
N SER A 7 -29.00 1.03 -14.98
CA SER A 7 -28.49 1.50 -13.69
C SER A 7 -29.26 0.73 -12.58
N ALA A 8 -28.67 0.40 -11.41
CA ALA A 8 -29.36 0.36 -10.11
C ALA A 8 -28.33 0.20 -8.95
N VAL A 9 -27.96 1.26 -8.23
CA VAL A 9 -28.35 1.68 -6.86
C VAL A 9 -28.33 0.62 -5.74
N SER A 10 -27.40 0.78 -4.79
CA SER A 10 -27.68 0.70 -3.34
C SER A 10 -26.60 1.42 -2.51
N PHE A 11 -27.08 2.34 -1.68
CA PHE A 11 -26.46 3.18 -0.64
C PHE A 11 -26.09 2.32 0.60
N GLY A 12 -25.19 2.64 1.54
CA GLY A 12 -24.36 3.81 1.85
C GLY A 12 -23.36 3.45 2.97
N GLY A 13 -22.18 4.08 2.99
CA GLY A 13 -21.75 5.00 4.07
C GLY A 13 -20.66 4.36 4.95
N SER A 14 -19.57 4.98 5.40
CA SER A 14 -19.04 6.34 5.24
C SER A 14 -17.54 6.31 5.48
N GLN A 15 -16.82 7.24 4.85
CA GLN A 15 -15.37 7.41 4.94
C GLN A 15 -14.89 8.15 6.19
N THR A 16 -13.57 8.02 6.35
CA THR A 16 -12.58 8.55 7.28
C THR A 16 -12.42 10.08 7.36
N SER A 17 -11.83 10.47 8.50
CA SER A 17 -10.81 11.52 8.74
C SER A 17 -11.18 13.03 8.80
N SER A 18 -11.01 13.56 10.02
CA SER A 18 -10.05 14.61 10.43
C SER A 18 -10.07 16.01 9.79
N GLY A 19 -10.25 17.04 10.64
CA GLY A 19 -9.44 18.28 10.57
C GLY A 19 -10.17 19.63 10.65
N SER A 20 -10.16 20.23 11.85
CA SER A 20 -9.97 21.66 12.21
C SER A 20 -10.45 22.79 11.28
N ARG A 21 -11.30 23.68 11.82
CA ARG A 21 -11.05 25.14 11.86
C ARG A 21 -11.99 25.91 12.82
N ARG A 22 -11.41 26.86 13.54
CA ARG A 22 -12.05 27.89 14.38
C ARG A 22 -12.95 28.84 13.57
N ALA A 23 -14.10 29.25 14.11
CA ALA A 23 -14.59 30.64 14.09
C ALA A 23 -15.76 30.86 15.08
N ARG A 24 -15.74 32.03 15.72
CA ARG A 24 -16.60 32.52 16.82
C ARG A 24 -18.07 32.72 16.43
N THR A 25 -18.99 32.49 17.37
CA THR A 25 -20.10 33.42 17.67
C THR A 25 -20.39 33.44 19.18
N ARG A 26 -20.78 34.63 19.65
CA ARG A 26 -21.00 35.03 21.05
C ARG A 26 -22.36 34.55 21.54
N GLN A 27 -22.42 33.86 22.69
CA GLN A 27 -23.61 33.86 23.56
C GLN A 27 -23.17 33.76 25.03
N TYR A 28 -23.79 34.60 25.86
CA TYR A 28 -23.50 34.78 27.29
C TYR A 28 -24.11 33.63 28.10
N HIS A 29 -23.36 33.10 29.08
CA HIS A 29 -23.90 32.22 30.12
C HIS A 29 -23.81 32.92 31.48
N THR A 30 -24.98 33.03 32.11
CA THR A 30 -25.25 33.57 33.44
C THR A 30 -24.74 32.59 34.51
N VAL A 31 -23.98 33.09 35.48
CA VAL A 31 -23.52 32.34 36.65
C VAL A 31 -24.03 33.08 37.89
N ALA A 32 -24.87 32.39 38.67
CA ALA A 32 -25.43 32.75 39.98
C ALA A 32 -26.67 33.68 40.03
N THR A 33 -27.69 33.22 40.77
CA THR A 33 -29.00 33.85 41.02
C THR A 33 -29.19 34.33 42.46
N THR A 34 -28.12 34.54 43.23
CA THR A 34 -28.23 35.10 44.60
C THR A 34 -27.00 35.94 44.95
N SER A 35 -27.11 37.24 44.78
CA SER A 35 -26.20 38.24 45.32
C SER A 35 -26.88 38.89 46.52
N GLN A 36 -26.40 38.60 47.73
CA GLN A 36 -26.63 39.45 48.90
C GLN A 36 -25.33 40.21 49.14
N VAL A 37 -25.36 41.50 48.78
CA VAL A 37 -24.33 42.48 49.13
C VAL A 37 -24.95 43.35 50.22
N ASP A 38 -24.24 43.45 51.34
CA ASP A 38 -24.58 44.23 52.52
C ASP A 38 -24.16 45.69 52.28
N GLU A 39 -25.15 46.58 52.12
CA GLU A 39 -24.98 48.02 51.88
C GLU A 39 -25.17 48.86 53.16
N SER A 40 -24.30 48.69 54.15
CA SER A 40 -24.29 49.61 55.30
C SER A 40 -22.89 50.08 55.70
N LEU A 41 -22.12 50.59 54.74
CA LEU A 41 -20.77 51.14 54.95
C LEU A 41 -20.66 52.67 54.87
N PHE A 42 -21.73 53.45 54.82
CA PHE A 42 -21.62 54.92 54.93
C PHE A 42 -22.76 55.53 55.74
N GLY A 43 -22.41 56.33 56.75
CA GLY A 43 -23.31 56.81 57.80
C GLY A 43 -24.06 58.12 57.54
N ASN A 44 -25.04 58.31 58.44
CA ASN A 44 -25.74 59.52 58.91
C ASN A 44 -26.80 60.24 58.03
N SER A 45 -28.06 60.27 58.51
CA SER A 45 -28.60 61.42 59.27
C SER A 45 -30.08 61.26 59.72
N ALA A 46 -30.31 61.58 61.00
CA ALA A 46 -31.46 62.32 61.59
C ALA A 46 -32.96 61.95 61.37
N LYS A 47 -33.61 61.72 62.53
CA LYS A 47 -34.90 62.27 63.07
C LYS A 47 -36.26 61.56 62.85
N LYS A 48 -36.84 61.21 64.03
CA LYS A 48 -38.27 61.20 64.49
C LYS A 48 -39.20 60.15 63.84
N GLN A 49 -40.09 59.42 64.51
CA GLN A 49 -40.99 59.73 65.63
C GLN A 49 -41.32 58.46 66.46
N ALA A 50 -41.64 58.65 67.74
CA ALA A 50 -42.30 57.68 68.62
C ALA A 50 -43.82 57.58 68.30
N PRO A 51 -44.59 56.59 68.80
CA PRO A 51 -45.12 56.72 70.18
C PRO A 51 -45.35 55.40 70.96
N GLY A 52 -45.33 55.55 72.31
CA GLY A 52 -46.14 54.79 73.29
C GLY A 52 -45.68 53.36 73.66
N GLY A 53 -45.53 52.95 74.91
CA GLY A 53 -45.65 53.61 76.22
C GLY A 53 -45.33 52.58 77.32
N ASP A 54 -44.37 52.93 78.17
CA ASP A 54 -44.41 52.99 79.66
C ASP A 54 -44.90 51.80 80.54
N PRO A 55 -44.49 51.73 81.84
CA PRO A 55 -43.11 51.66 82.38
C PRO A 55 -43.04 50.74 83.65
N LEU A 56 -41.94 50.87 84.42
CA LEU A 56 -41.74 50.46 85.84
C LEU A 56 -41.14 49.05 86.04
N THR A 57 -40.12 48.83 86.88
CA THR A 57 -39.86 49.43 88.21
C THR A 57 -38.37 49.55 88.51
N ILE A 58 -37.90 50.79 88.71
CA ILE A 58 -36.76 51.14 89.56
C ILE A 58 -37.27 51.16 91.01
N GLU A 59 -37.72 50.02 91.54
CA GLU A 59 -38.26 49.89 92.91
C GLU A 59 -37.65 48.73 93.72
N ARG A 60 -36.54 48.10 93.28
CA ARG A 60 -35.98 46.93 94.00
C ARG A 60 -34.53 47.03 94.48
N GLN A 61 -33.91 48.21 94.40
CA GLN A 61 -32.57 48.42 94.97
C GLN A 61 -32.51 49.58 95.99
N ALA A 62 -33.65 50.16 96.33
CA ALA A 62 -33.79 51.21 97.35
C ALA A 62 -34.27 50.72 98.74
N GLU A 63 -34.50 49.40 98.93
CA GLU A 63 -35.05 48.86 100.20
C GLU A 63 -34.02 48.15 101.12
N ALA A 64 -32.73 48.07 100.76
CA ALA A 64 -31.74 47.35 101.57
C ALA A 64 -30.78 48.23 102.41
N ARG A 65 -31.04 49.54 102.53
CA ARG A 65 -30.16 50.48 103.28
C ARG A 65 -30.88 51.47 104.20
N ILE A 66 -32.10 51.14 104.63
CA ILE A 66 -32.80 51.86 105.71
C ILE A 66 -33.22 50.85 106.77
N SER A 67 -32.26 50.33 107.53
CA SER A 67 -32.52 49.90 108.92
C SER A 67 -31.19 49.85 109.67
N LYS A 68 -31.24 50.18 110.97
CA LYS A 68 -30.14 50.19 111.94
C LYS A 68 -29.22 51.41 111.89
N ARG A 69 -29.69 52.51 112.51
CA ARG A 69 -28.98 53.16 113.62
C ARG A 69 -29.86 54.22 114.29
N LYS A 70 -30.36 53.90 115.49
CA LYS A 70 -30.52 54.82 116.63
C LYS A 70 -30.83 54.01 117.89
N SER A 71 -29.85 53.93 118.81
CA SER A 71 -30.06 54.13 120.25
C SER A 71 -28.74 53.92 121.00
N SER A 72 -28.02 55.01 121.27
CA SER A 72 -27.12 55.10 122.42
C SER A 72 -27.75 56.11 123.37
N SER A 73 -28.49 55.63 124.37
CA SER A 73 -29.05 56.45 125.44
C SER A 73 -28.15 56.38 126.68
N GLY A 74 -27.86 57.55 127.25
CA GLY A 74 -27.16 57.73 128.53
C GLY A 74 -28.00 57.30 129.75
N PRO A 75 -27.53 57.61 130.98
CA PRO A 75 -27.90 56.90 132.20
C PRO A 75 -29.32 57.21 132.70
N LYS A 76 -29.90 56.21 133.38
CA LYS A 76 -31.28 56.12 133.87
C LYS A 76 -31.58 57.17 134.97
N ARG A 77 -32.72 57.88 134.86
CA ARG A 77 -33.35 58.62 135.97
C ARG A 77 -34.40 57.72 136.63
N GLU A 78 -34.53 57.78 137.95
CA GLU A 78 -35.49 56.97 138.72
C GLU A 78 -36.94 57.40 138.43
N VAL A 79 -37.83 56.42 138.22
CA VAL A 79 -39.25 56.60 137.91
C VAL A 79 -40.03 55.65 138.81
N VAL A 80 -41.04 56.15 139.53
CA VAL A 80 -41.95 55.33 140.34
C VAL A 80 -43.28 55.19 139.60
N GLN A 81 -43.75 53.95 139.44
CA GLN A 81 -45.02 53.59 138.78
C GLN A 81 -46.17 53.69 139.78
N LEU A 82 -47.13 54.59 139.54
CA LEU A 82 -48.36 54.67 140.33
C LEU A 82 -49.48 53.96 139.56
N VAL A 83 -49.97 52.85 140.10
CA VAL A 83 -51.09 52.06 139.53
C VAL A 83 -52.38 52.48 140.22
N THR A 84 -53.32 53.07 139.47
CA THR A 84 -54.72 53.26 139.92
C THR A 84 -55.69 52.66 138.91
N LYS A 85 -56.90 52.32 139.37
CA LYS A 85 -57.77 51.26 138.81
C LYS A 85 -58.07 51.30 137.31
N ASP A 86 -57.94 52.44 136.64
CA ASP A 86 -58.27 52.52 135.21
C ASP A 86 -57.15 53.06 134.32
N LEU A 87 -55.91 53.34 134.78
CA LEU A 87 -54.76 53.65 133.90
C LEU A 87 -53.43 53.77 134.71
N ILE A 88 -52.32 53.22 134.19
CA ILE A 88 -50.98 53.28 134.83
C ILE A 88 -50.18 54.48 134.29
N ARG A 89 -49.63 55.33 135.17
CA ARG A 89 -48.89 56.56 134.81
C ARG A 89 -47.51 56.60 135.49
N ASN A 90 -46.50 57.07 134.75
CA ASN A 90 -45.11 57.25 135.20
C ASN A 90 -44.86 58.73 135.54
N LEU A 91 -44.50 59.02 136.80
CA LEU A 91 -44.17 60.37 137.29
C LEU A 91 -42.67 60.50 137.61
N ILE A 92 -42.08 61.64 137.24
CA ILE A 92 -40.67 62.01 137.46
C ILE A 92 -40.62 63.02 138.61
N ILE A 93 -39.81 62.78 139.64
CA ILE A 93 -39.69 63.64 140.84
C ILE A 93 -38.69 64.78 140.55
N PRO A 94 -39.06 66.07 140.75
CA PRO A 94 -38.12 67.19 140.77
C PRO A 94 -37.42 67.30 142.12
N HIS A 95 -36.12 67.61 142.12
CA HIS A 95 -35.41 68.00 143.34
C HIS A 95 -35.32 69.52 143.38
N GLU A 96 -35.85 70.15 144.43
CA GLU A 96 -35.62 71.57 144.73
C GLU A 96 -34.41 71.73 145.67
N ASP A 97 -33.67 72.81 145.45
CA ASP A 97 -32.44 73.25 146.10
C ASP A 97 -32.66 73.78 147.53
N PRO A 98 -31.62 73.79 148.39
CA PRO A 98 -31.55 74.79 149.45
C PRO A 98 -30.17 75.48 149.58
N SER A 99 -30.22 76.81 149.80
CA SER A 99 -29.12 77.80 150.02
C SER A 99 -28.48 78.43 148.78
N GLY A 100 -29.13 79.46 148.24
CA GLY A 100 -28.70 80.25 147.09
C GLY A 100 -27.58 81.27 147.34
N ASP A 101 -26.38 80.82 147.72
CA ASP A 101 -25.12 81.58 147.56
C ASP A 101 -23.91 80.64 147.73
N SER A 102 -23.59 79.86 146.68
CA SER A 102 -22.25 79.31 146.36
C SER A 102 -22.35 78.17 145.33
N VAL A 103 -21.80 78.38 144.13
CA VAL A 103 -21.82 77.39 143.03
C VAL A 103 -20.62 76.45 143.17
N VAL A 104 -20.86 75.20 143.54
CA VAL A 104 -19.83 74.13 143.49
C VAL A 104 -19.81 73.51 142.10
N LEU A 105 -18.85 73.90 141.27
CA LEU A 105 -18.64 73.37 139.92
C LEU A 105 -17.99 71.97 139.95
N ARG A 106 -18.58 70.97 139.25
CA ARG A 106 -17.94 69.66 139.02
C ARG A 106 -16.72 69.79 138.12
N ARG A 107 -15.66 69.00 138.34
CA ARG A 107 -14.38 69.09 137.57
C ARG A 107 -14.57 69.00 136.05
N GLY A 108 -15.45 68.10 135.59
CA GLY A 108 -15.81 68.00 134.17
C GLY A 108 -16.59 69.21 133.64
N GLU A 109 -17.35 69.91 134.48
CA GLU A 109 -18.03 71.15 134.11
C GLU A 109 -17.11 72.37 134.19
N PHE A 110 -16.16 72.38 135.13
CA PHE A 110 -15.08 73.37 135.19
C PHE A 110 -14.14 73.26 133.98
N GLU A 111 -13.76 72.05 133.57
CA GLU A 111 -12.96 71.82 132.37
C GLU A 111 -13.76 72.09 131.09
N ARG A 112 -15.05 71.74 131.04
CA ARG A 112 -15.95 72.12 129.93
C ARG A 112 -16.09 73.63 129.81
N ILE A 113 -16.32 74.35 130.90
CA ILE A 113 -16.42 75.82 130.92
C ILE A 113 -15.06 76.45 130.61
N ARG A 114 -13.93 75.88 131.07
CA ARG A 114 -12.58 76.34 130.73
C ARG A 114 -12.22 76.10 129.26
N GLN A 115 -12.67 74.98 128.67
CA GLN A 115 -12.49 74.69 127.24
C GLN A 115 -13.46 75.51 126.35
N GLN A 116 -14.68 75.80 126.84
CA GLN A 116 -15.67 76.63 126.14
C GLN A 116 -15.41 78.14 126.27
N ALA A 117 -14.75 78.59 127.35
CA ALA A 117 -14.30 79.97 127.53
C ALA A 117 -12.98 80.27 126.81
N ARG A 118 -12.25 79.24 126.35
CA ARG A 118 -11.13 79.43 125.42
C ARG A 118 -11.71 79.86 124.08
N VAL A 119 -11.54 81.15 123.75
CA VAL A 119 -11.90 81.71 122.45
C VAL A 119 -11.04 81.01 121.39
N ILE A 120 -11.65 80.04 120.71
CA ILE A 120 -11.06 79.34 119.57
C ILE A 120 -10.86 80.39 118.49
N THR A 121 -9.62 80.64 118.11
CA THR A 121 -9.30 81.55 117.01
C THR A 121 -9.89 80.99 115.71
N ALA A 122 -10.21 81.86 114.75
CA ALA A 122 -10.79 81.44 113.47
C ALA A 122 -9.92 80.39 112.74
N GLU A 123 -8.62 80.36 113.02
CA GLU A 123 -7.65 79.39 112.50
C GLU A 123 -7.78 78.00 113.16
N GLU A 124 -7.93 77.90 114.48
CA GLU A 124 -8.12 76.63 115.18
C GLU A 124 -9.47 75.97 114.80
N ARG A 125 -10.50 76.78 114.52
CA ARG A 125 -11.81 76.30 114.07
C ARG A 125 -11.77 75.75 112.64
N LYS A 126 -11.03 76.41 111.73
CA LYS A 126 -10.76 75.89 110.39
C LYS A 126 -9.93 74.61 110.42
N ALA A 127 -8.88 74.56 111.25
CA ALA A 127 -8.04 73.38 111.38
C ALA A 127 -8.82 72.13 111.86
N ALA A 128 -9.79 72.30 112.77
CA ALA A 128 -10.65 71.21 113.21
C ALA A 128 -11.65 70.75 112.12
N GLU A 129 -12.22 71.69 111.37
CA GLU A 129 -13.08 71.37 110.21
C GLU A 129 -12.29 70.69 109.08
N ASP A 130 -11.06 71.13 108.83
CA ASP A 130 -10.17 70.55 107.82
C ASP A 130 -9.70 69.16 108.24
N ALA A 131 -9.36 68.95 109.52
CA ALA A 131 -9.06 67.62 110.05
C ALA A 131 -10.26 66.65 109.95
N GLN A 132 -11.47 67.16 110.18
CA GLN A 132 -12.70 66.36 110.03
C GLN A 132 -13.04 66.06 108.57
N LYS A 133 -12.73 66.99 107.64
CA LYS A 133 -12.83 66.75 106.18
C LYS A 133 -11.79 65.72 105.72
N GLN A 134 -10.54 65.86 106.13
CA GLN A 134 -9.46 64.92 105.81
C GLN A 134 -9.78 63.50 106.31
N ALA A 135 -10.31 63.34 107.52
CA ALA A 135 -10.71 62.02 108.02
C ALA A 135 -11.88 61.40 107.23
N LYS A 136 -12.80 62.23 106.72
CA LYS A 136 -13.88 61.76 105.83
C LYS A 136 -13.38 61.41 104.44
N GLU A 137 -12.47 62.21 103.88
CA GLU A 137 -11.82 61.95 102.59
C GLU A 137 -11.03 60.64 102.64
N GLN A 138 -10.19 60.44 103.67
CA GLN A 138 -9.45 59.19 103.87
C GLN A 138 -10.36 57.94 103.95
N ALA A 139 -11.54 58.06 104.58
CA ALA A 139 -12.50 56.97 104.64
C ALA A 139 -13.18 56.68 103.28
N VAL A 140 -13.39 57.71 102.45
CA VAL A 140 -13.93 57.58 101.09
C VAL A 140 -12.88 57.00 100.14
N ASP A 141 -11.61 57.37 100.32
CA ASP A 141 -10.49 56.87 99.54
C ASP A 141 -10.26 55.37 99.80
N GLN A 142 -10.28 54.93 101.05
CA GLN A 142 -10.19 53.49 101.41
C GLN A 142 -11.34 52.65 100.83
N LEU A 143 -12.54 53.24 100.69
CA LEU A 143 -13.65 52.59 100.00
C LEU A 143 -13.44 52.53 98.48
N HIS A 144 -12.86 53.57 97.89
CA HIS A 144 -12.52 53.59 96.47
C HIS A 144 -11.42 52.59 96.13
N GLU A 145 -10.38 52.47 96.95
CA GLU A 145 -9.30 51.50 96.78
C GLU A 145 -9.84 50.05 96.79
N ARG A 146 -10.69 49.70 97.76
CA ARG A 146 -11.35 48.37 97.78
C ARG A 146 -12.23 48.13 96.56
N LYS A 147 -12.96 49.15 96.10
CA LYS A 147 -13.80 49.04 94.89
C LYS A 147 -12.95 48.87 93.63
N ASN A 148 -11.80 49.54 93.55
CA ASN A 148 -10.89 49.45 92.42
C ASN A 148 -10.17 48.09 92.40
N TYR A 149 -9.73 47.60 93.55
CA TYR A 149 -9.13 46.26 93.68
C TYR A 149 -10.10 45.14 93.24
N MET A 150 -11.38 45.23 93.62
CA MET A 150 -12.40 44.27 93.18
C MET A 150 -12.67 44.35 91.67
N LYS A 151 -12.68 45.56 91.11
CA LYS A 151 -12.79 45.75 89.64
C LYS A 151 -11.59 45.16 88.90
N GLU A 152 -10.39 45.32 89.43
CA GLU A 152 -9.16 44.79 88.84
C GLU A 152 -9.17 43.24 88.86
N LYS A 153 -9.59 42.63 89.97
CA LYS A 153 -9.76 41.17 90.07
C LYS A 153 -10.90 40.61 89.20
N ASP A 154 -11.93 41.40 88.93
CA ASP A 154 -13.00 41.01 87.99
C ASP A 154 -12.54 41.15 86.52
N MET A 155 -11.67 42.11 86.22
CA MET A 155 -11.05 42.24 84.89
C MET A 155 -10.05 41.10 84.62
N GLU A 156 -9.23 40.74 85.61
CA GLU A 156 -8.32 39.57 85.52
C GLU A 156 -9.09 38.26 85.33
N ARG A 157 -10.24 38.08 86.01
CA ARG A 157 -11.09 36.90 85.81
C ARG A 157 -11.68 36.80 84.41
N LYS A 158 -12.09 37.92 83.82
CA LYS A 158 -12.59 37.96 82.43
C LYS A 158 -11.49 37.74 81.39
N GLN A 159 -10.23 38.09 81.70
CA GLN A 159 -9.10 37.86 80.81
C GLN A 159 -8.58 36.42 80.86
N ASN A 160 -8.74 35.73 82.00
CA ASN A 160 -8.29 34.36 82.22
C ASN A 160 -9.41 33.30 82.08
N GLU A 161 -10.57 33.70 81.54
CA GLU A 161 -11.64 32.75 81.20
C GLU A 161 -11.13 31.87 80.04
N GLN A 162 -11.05 30.56 80.25
CA GLN A 162 -10.61 29.61 79.23
C GLN A 162 -11.66 29.57 78.10
N LEU A 163 -11.20 29.58 76.85
CA LEU A 163 -12.08 29.48 75.68
C LEU A 163 -12.91 28.20 75.78
N ASN A 164 -14.18 28.30 75.38
CA ASN A 164 -15.11 27.18 75.36
C ASN A 164 -14.73 26.19 74.23
N ASP A 165 -15.06 24.90 74.32
CA ASP A 165 -14.73 23.89 73.29
C ASP A 165 -15.22 24.29 71.88
N LEU A 166 -16.35 25.01 71.81
CA LEU A 166 -16.89 25.57 70.56
C LEU A 166 -16.02 26.71 70.01
N GLU A 167 -15.43 27.53 70.87
CA GLU A 167 -14.53 28.62 70.50
C GLU A 167 -13.15 28.09 70.08
N GLU A 168 -12.69 26.98 70.67
CA GLU A 168 -11.49 26.27 70.22
C GLU A 168 -11.69 25.64 68.83
N GLU A 169 -12.84 24.99 68.58
CA GLU A 169 -13.15 24.48 67.24
C GLU A 169 -13.26 25.60 66.19
N GLU A 170 -13.86 26.74 66.53
CA GLU A 170 -13.92 27.90 65.64
C GLU A 170 -12.52 28.47 65.36
N ARG A 171 -11.64 28.44 66.35
CA ARG A 171 -10.24 28.83 66.20
C ARG A 171 -9.48 27.87 65.29
N GLU A 172 -9.64 26.56 65.45
CA GLU A 172 -9.01 25.57 64.57
C GLU A 172 -9.52 25.68 63.12
N LYS A 173 -10.83 25.87 62.94
CA LYS A 173 -11.42 26.11 61.60
C LYS A 173 -10.86 27.39 60.99
N SER A 174 -10.71 28.45 61.79
CA SER A 174 -10.13 29.73 61.37
C SER A 174 -8.64 29.61 61.04
N ASP A 175 -7.89 28.85 61.83
CA ASP A 175 -6.46 28.61 61.61
C ASP A 175 -6.22 27.71 60.38
N HIS A 176 -7.08 26.71 60.16
CA HIS A 176 -7.06 25.90 58.94
C HIS A 176 -7.39 26.75 57.69
N LEU A 177 -8.41 27.61 57.78
CA LEU A 177 -8.75 28.57 56.72
C LEU A 177 -7.60 29.52 56.43
N ARG A 178 -6.96 30.04 57.48
CA ARG A 178 -5.80 30.92 57.37
C ARG A 178 -4.60 30.20 56.76
N ALA A 179 -4.31 28.98 57.19
CA ALA A 179 -3.24 28.15 56.62
C ALA A 179 -3.51 27.83 55.15
N LYS A 180 -4.75 27.51 54.78
CA LYS A 180 -5.16 27.28 53.39
C LYS A 180 -5.04 28.54 52.54
N ALA A 181 -5.40 29.70 53.09
CA ALA A 181 -5.23 30.98 52.40
C ALA A 181 -3.75 31.32 52.19
N ILE A 182 -2.89 31.08 53.20
CA ILE A 182 -1.44 31.25 53.10
C ILE A 182 -0.86 30.30 52.05
N PHE A 183 -1.27 29.03 52.04
CA PHE A 183 -0.85 28.04 51.04
C PHE A 183 -1.24 28.47 49.62
N MET A 184 -2.48 28.94 49.43
CA MET A 184 -2.93 29.45 48.13
C MET A 184 -2.15 30.69 47.68
N LEU A 185 -1.78 31.58 48.60
CA LEU A 185 -0.94 32.73 48.29
C LEU A 185 0.48 32.32 47.90
N GLN A 186 1.07 31.36 48.61
CA GLN A 186 2.38 30.79 48.27
C GLN A 186 2.36 30.11 46.89
N GLU A 187 1.33 29.32 46.57
CA GLU A 187 1.15 28.73 45.23
C GLU A 187 0.98 29.77 44.12
N GLN A 188 0.58 31.01 44.45
CA GLN A 188 0.50 32.11 43.47
C GLN A 188 1.84 32.79 43.19
N GLU A 189 2.87 32.58 44.02
CA GLU A 189 4.22 33.09 43.79
C GLU A 189 4.80 32.49 42.49
N ASP A 190 5.43 33.34 41.68
CA ASP A 190 5.91 32.94 40.35
C ASP A 190 7.01 31.86 40.41
N GLU A 191 7.82 31.85 41.48
CA GLU A 191 8.84 30.83 41.70
C GLU A 191 8.23 29.44 41.98
N ILE A 192 7.13 29.38 42.74
CA ILE A 192 6.41 28.13 43.04
C ILE A 192 5.66 27.64 41.80
N LYS A 193 5.08 28.54 41.00
CA LYS A 193 4.51 28.19 39.69
C LYS A 193 5.55 27.57 38.76
N HIS A 194 6.74 28.15 38.70
CA HIS A 194 7.84 27.61 37.89
C HIS A 194 8.30 26.23 38.42
N LEU A 195 8.38 26.05 39.73
CA LEU A 195 8.68 24.75 40.34
C LEU A 195 7.62 23.70 39.98
N ASN A 196 6.33 24.06 40.05
CA ASN A 196 5.22 23.19 39.67
C ASN A 196 5.26 22.80 38.17
N GLU A 197 5.67 23.72 37.30
CA GLU A 197 5.92 23.45 35.89
C GLU A 197 7.04 22.43 35.70
N LEU A 198 8.16 22.57 36.42
CA LEU A 198 9.27 21.61 36.40
C LEU A 198 8.85 20.22 36.92
N ILE A 199 8.06 20.17 37.99
CA ILE A 199 7.53 18.91 38.55
C ILE A 199 6.59 18.24 37.54
N LEU A 200 5.73 19.00 36.87
CA LEU A 200 4.82 18.47 35.84
C LEU A 200 5.61 17.92 34.65
N ASN A 201 6.62 18.66 34.18
CA ASN A 201 7.50 18.21 33.11
C ASN A 201 8.25 16.92 33.47
N ALA A 202 8.73 16.80 34.71
CA ALA A 202 9.36 15.58 35.20
C ALA A 202 8.39 14.38 35.22
N LYS A 203 7.14 14.58 35.65
CA LYS A 203 6.09 13.55 35.58
C LYS A 203 5.78 13.14 34.14
N CYS A 204 5.66 14.09 33.23
CA CYS A 204 5.45 13.82 31.81
C CYS A 204 6.63 13.05 31.20
N GLN A 205 7.87 13.37 31.58
CA GLN A 205 9.05 12.65 31.13
C GLN A 205 9.05 11.20 31.64
N ALA A 206 8.73 10.98 32.92
CA ALA A 206 8.64 9.63 33.48
C ALA A 206 7.58 8.76 32.77
N ILE A 207 6.42 9.34 32.42
CA ILE A 207 5.39 8.64 31.65
C ILE A 207 5.89 8.35 30.22
N ARG A 208 6.56 9.31 29.59
CA ARG A 208 7.13 9.13 28.24
C ARG A 208 8.17 8.02 28.20
N ASP A 209 9.05 7.96 29.20
CA ASP A 209 10.08 6.93 29.29
C ASP A 209 9.45 5.54 29.49
N ALA A 210 8.40 5.43 30.31
CA ALA A 210 7.62 4.19 30.44
C ALA A 210 6.94 3.78 29.12
N GLN A 211 6.36 4.73 28.38
CA GLN A 211 5.75 4.48 27.07
C GLN A 211 6.77 4.06 26.01
N LEU A 212 8.00 4.60 26.05
CA LEU A 212 9.08 4.17 25.18
C LEU A 212 9.48 2.72 25.45
N LEU A 213 9.60 2.33 26.72
CA LEU A 213 9.89 0.94 27.09
C LEU A 213 8.77 -0.01 26.63
N GLU A 214 7.50 0.38 26.81
CA GLU A 214 6.35 -0.40 26.34
C GLU A 214 6.35 -0.54 24.81
N LYS A 215 6.62 0.56 24.09
CA LYS A 215 6.74 0.53 22.63
C LYS A 215 7.89 -0.37 22.17
N ASP A 216 9.04 -0.31 22.83
CA ASP A 216 10.19 -1.16 22.50
C ASP A 216 9.88 -2.64 22.77
N GLN A 217 9.08 -2.94 23.80
CA GLN A 217 8.61 -4.30 24.05
C GLN A 217 7.65 -4.77 22.96
N ILE A 218 6.65 -3.95 22.60
CA ILE A 218 5.69 -4.25 21.54
C ILE A 218 6.40 -4.47 20.20
N THR A 219 7.39 -3.64 19.87
CA THR A 219 8.13 -3.80 18.61
C THR A 219 8.93 -5.10 18.60
N ARG A 220 9.57 -5.49 19.70
CA ARG A 220 10.26 -6.78 19.81
C ARG A 220 9.30 -7.94 19.62
N GLU A 221 8.18 -7.96 20.34
CA GLU A 221 7.16 -9.01 20.23
C GLU A 221 6.59 -9.12 18.79
N LEU A 222 6.34 -7.98 18.13
CA LEU A 222 5.93 -7.95 16.73
C LEU A 222 7.02 -8.53 15.81
N THR A 223 8.29 -8.11 15.98
CA THR A 223 9.37 -8.64 15.14
C THR A 223 9.61 -10.13 15.33
N ASP A 224 9.36 -10.66 16.53
CA ASP A 224 9.51 -12.10 16.79
C ASP A 224 8.36 -12.91 16.20
N GLU A 225 7.13 -12.39 16.21
CA GLU A 225 6.01 -13.03 15.51
C GLU A 225 6.16 -12.92 13.99
N GLU A 226 6.66 -11.80 13.46
CA GLU A 226 7.01 -11.67 12.04
C GLU A 226 8.03 -12.73 11.61
N LYS A 227 9.13 -12.91 12.37
CA LYS A 227 10.11 -13.98 12.10
C LYS A 227 9.47 -15.37 12.13
N ARG A 228 8.59 -15.64 13.09
CA ARG A 228 7.88 -16.91 13.18
C ARG A 228 6.99 -17.16 11.96
N LEU A 229 6.31 -16.13 11.46
CA LEU A 229 5.51 -16.22 10.23
C LEU A 229 6.37 -16.40 9.00
N ASP A 230 7.50 -15.70 8.90
CA ASP A 230 8.47 -15.86 7.82
C ASP A 230 9.04 -17.28 7.78
N ASP A 231 9.38 -17.85 8.94
CA ASP A 231 9.84 -19.24 9.05
C ASP A 231 8.75 -20.24 8.61
N MET A 232 7.50 -20.02 9.00
CA MET A 232 6.37 -20.84 8.54
C MET A 232 6.17 -20.74 7.01
N MET A 233 6.25 -19.53 6.45
CA MET A 233 6.15 -19.31 5.01
C MET A 233 7.30 -19.95 4.25
N GLU A 234 8.53 -19.91 4.78
CA GLU A 234 9.68 -20.55 4.17
C GLU A 234 9.56 -22.08 4.19
N ILE A 235 9.04 -22.65 5.28
CA ILE A 235 8.72 -24.08 5.35
C ILE A 235 7.70 -24.45 4.28
N ASP A 236 6.62 -23.69 4.14
CA ASP A 236 5.60 -23.93 3.11
C ASP A 236 6.17 -23.79 1.70
N ARG A 237 7.03 -22.78 1.46
CA ARG A 237 7.74 -22.59 0.19
C ARG A 237 8.62 -23.80 -0.14
N VAL A 238 9.43 -24.26 0.82
CA VAL A 238 10.31 -25.42 0.64
C VAL A 238 9.50 -26.69 0.40
N ASN A 239 8.39 -26.88 1.11
CA ASN A 239 7.50 -28.01 0.90
C ASN A 239 6.86 -27.99 -0.50
N ALA A 240 6.42 -26.81 -0.97
CA ALA A 240 5.89 -26.65 -2.32
C ALA A 240 6.95 -26.99 -3.39
N ILE A 241 8.19 -26.52 -3.21
CA ILE A 241 9.31 -26.85 -4.11
C ILE A 241 9.56 -28.36 -4.13
N ARG A 242 9.60 -29.02 -2.96
CA ARG A 242 9.77 -30.48 -2.89
C ARG A 242 8.66 -31.24 -3.63
N MET A 243 7.40 -30.81 -3.45
CA MET A 243 6.27 -31.41 -4.18
C MET A 243 6.39 -31.22 -5.69
N GLU A 244 6.79 -30.03 -6.14
CA GLU A 244 7.03 -29.74 -7.56
C GLU A 244 8.18 -30.61 -8.11
N GLU A 245 9.27 -30.77 -7.37
CA GLU A 245 10.40 -31.63 -7.72
C GLU A 245 9.98 -33.09 -7.85
N GLU A 246 9.15 -33.60 -6.94
CA GLU A 246 8.59 -34.96 -7.02
C GLU A 246 7.71 -35.15 -8.27
N ILE A 247 6.89 -34.15 -8.61
CA ILE A 247 6.07 -34.17 -9.83
C ILE A 247 6.98 -34.18 -11.08
N GLN A 248 7.97 -33.30 -11.14
CA GLN A 248 8.92 -33.25 -12.26
C GLN A 248 9.72 -34.54 -12.39
N HIS A 249 10.10 -35.16 -11.26
CA HIS A 249 10.76 -36.45 -11.25
C HIS A 249 9.87 -37.56 -11.84
N LYS A 250 8.59 -37.62 -11.46
CA LYS A 250 7.62 -38.56 -12.06
C LYS A 250 7.45 -38.33 -13.56
N ILE A 251 7.28 -37.09 -14.00
CA ILE A 251 7.19 -36.74 -15.43
C ILE A 251 8.45 -37.19 -16.18
N ARG A 252 9.64 -37.00 -15.60
CA ARG A 252 10.90 -37.45 -16.21
C ARG A 252 10.98 -38.97 -16.32
N GLN A 253 10.52 -39.69 -15.31
CA GLN A 253 10.44 -41.16 -15.35
C GLN A 253 9.45 -41.63 -16.43
N GLU A 254 8.28 -41.03 -16.53
CA GLU A 254 7.30 -41.35 -17.57
C GLU A 254 7.85 -41.09 -18.98
N ARG A 255 8.57 -39.98 -19.18
CA ARG A 255 9.27 -39.69 -20.45
C ARG A 255 10.33 -40.74 -20.77
N LEU A 256 11.10 -41.19 -19.78
CA LEU A 256 12.08 -42.27 -19.95
C LEU A 256 11.41 -43.59 -20.34
N ILE A 257 10.29 -43.93 -19.70
CA ILE A 257 9.50 -45.13 -20.04
C ILE A 257 8.94 -45.00 -21.47
N GLY A 258 8.41 -43.84 -21.85
CA GLY A 258 7.94 -43.56 -23.20
C GLY A 258 9.05 -43.68 -24.25
N ALA A 259 10.23 -43.13 -23.96
CA ALA A 259 11.39 -43.23 -24.83
C ALA A 259 11.86 -44.69 -25.02
N LYS A 260 11.88 -45.49 -23.94
CA LYS A 260 12.19 -46.93 -24.04
C LYS A 260 11.21 -47.67 -24.97
N LYS A 261 9.91 -47.45 -24.80
CA LYS A 261 8.89 -48.06 -25.69
C LYS A 261 9.09 -47.69 -27.17
N ILE A 262 9.45 -46.45 -27.46
CA ILE A 262 9.72 -46.02 -28.84
C ILE A 262 10.98 -46.70 -29.37
N MET A 263 12.04 -46.81 -28.56
CA MET A 263 13.24 -47.56 -28.93
C MET A 263 12.93 -49.02 -29.22
N ASP A 264 12.10 -49.67 -28.41
CA ASP A 264 11.64 -51.04 -28.62
C ASP A 264 10.86 -51.15 -29.94
N GLN A 265 9.95 -50.21 -30.23
CA GLN A 265 9.22 -50.16 -31.51
C GLN A 265 10.14 -49.97 -32.72
N ILE A 266 11.20 -49.14 -32.61
CA ILE A 266 12.17 -48.97 -33.68
C ILE A 266 12.92 -50.29 -33.92
N ALA A 267 13.35 -50.97 -32.85
CA ALA A 267 14.02 -52.26 -32.96
C ALA A 267 13.11 -53.33 -33.58
N GLU A 268 11.82 -53.40 -33.20
CA GLU A 268 10.83 -54.29 -33.83
C GLU A 268 10.66 -54.00 -35.33
N ASN A 269 10.51 -52.73 -35.71
CA ASN A 269 10.40 -52.33 -37.12
C ASN A 269 11.66 -52.67 -37.93
N GLU A 270 12.85 -52.51 -37.34
CA GLU A 270 14.10 -52.92 -37.96
C GLU A 270 14.17 -54.43 -38.17
N GLN A 271 13.73 -55.23 -37.19
CA GLN A 271 13.63 -56.68 -37.31
C GLN A 271 12.65 -57.09 -38.42
N ASP A 272 11.45 -56.49 -38.46
CA ASP A 272 10.47 -56.74 -39.52
C ASP A 272 11.01 -56.39 -40.91
N ARG A 273 11.76 -55.28 -41.01
CA ARG A 273 12.42 -54.89 -42.26
C ARG A 273 13.48 -55.93 -42.69
N LEU A 274 14.25 -56.46 -41.75
CA LEU A 274 15.21 -57.53 -42.02
C LEU A 274 14.51 -58.80 -42.50
N LEU A 275 13.42 -59.21 -41.85
CA LEU A 275 12.62 -60.37 -42.27
C LEU A 275 12.02 -60.20 -43.67
N LEU A 276 11.53 -59.00 -44.00
CA LEU A 276 11.03 -58.70 -45.35
C LEU A 276 12.13 -58.75 -46.41
N LEU A 277 13.33 -58.27 -46.09
CA LEU A 277 14.49 -58.38 -46.98
C LEU A 277 14.87 -59.85 -47.19
N GLU A 278 14.92 -60.65 -46.13
CA GLU A 278 15.21 -62.07 -46.23
C GLU A 278 14.16 -62.81 -47.08
N ARG A 279 12.86 -62.50 -46.90
CA ARG A 279 11.79 -63.05 -47.73
C ARG A 279 11.96 -62.70 -49.21
N LYS A 280 12.31 -61.45 -49.53
CA LYS A 280 12.61 -61.02 -50.91
C LYS A 280 13.81 -61.76 -51.47
N ASP A 281 14.86 -61.97 -50.68
CA ASP A 281 16.03 -62.74 -51.11
C ASP A 281 15.70 -64.21 -51.37
N GLN A 282 14.83 -64.81 -50.56
CA GLN A 282 14.32 -66.16 -50.81
C GLN A 282 13.50 -66.22 -52.10
N GLU A 283 12.59 -65.28 -52.33
CA GLU A 283 11.80 -65.16 -53.57
C GLU A 283 12.71 -64.95 -54.79
N ASN A 284 13.74 -64.10 -54.68
CA ASN A 284 14.75 -63.87 -55.70
C ASN A 284 15.53 -65.15 -56.03
N ARG A 285 15.97 -65.91 -55.01
CA ARG A 285 16.64 -67.20 -55.21
C ARG A 285 15.74 -68.23 -55.90
N LEU A 286 14.46 -68.27 -55.54
CA LEU A 286 13.49 -69.16 -56.20
C LEU A 286 13.26 -68.75 -57.66
N MET A 287 13.15 -67.44 -57.93
CA MET A 287 13.04 -66.91 -59.29
C MET A 287 14.28 -67.24 -60.13
N GLN A 288 15.48 -67.05 -59.58
CA GLN A 288 16.73 -67.43 -60.25
C GLN A 288 16.75 -68.92 -60.58
N LYS A 289 16.42 -69.80 -59.63
CA LYS A 289 16.31 -71.25 -59.89
C LYS A 289 15.28 -71.58 -60.97
N TYR A 290 14.18 -70.83 -61.04
CA TYR A 290 13.18 -71.01 -62.08
C TYR A 290 13.69 -70.57 -63.46
N LEU A 291 14.38 -69.43 -63.53
CA LEU A 291 15.05 -68.96 -64.76
C LEU A 291 16.13 -69.95 -65.22
N ASP A 292 16.94 -70.49 -64.32
CA ASP A 292 17.96 -71.49 -64.63
C ASP A 292 17.34 -72.76 -65.23
N LYS A 293 16.19 -73.21 -64.69
CA LYS A 293 15.43 -74.34 -65.27
C LYS A 293 14.92 -74.04 -66.67
N LEU A 294 14.35 -72.86 -66.91
CA LEU A 294 13.90 -72.46 -68.24
C LEU A 294 15.07 -72.40 -69.24
N CYS A 295 16.21 -71.82 -68.84
CA CYS A 295 17.42 -71.81 -69.65
C CYS A 295 17.90 -73.23 -69.96
N ALA A 296 17.89 -74.14 -68.98
CA ALA A 296 18.26 -75.54 -69.19
C ALA A 296 17.31 -76.26 -70.16
N GLU A 297 15.99 -76.08 -70.00
CA GLU A 297 14.98 -76.62 -70.91
C GLU A 297 15.14 -76.09 -72.34
N ASP A 298 15.44 -74.80 -72.52
CA ASP A 298 15.66 -74.21 -73.83
C ASP A 298 16.97 -74.70 -74.46
N MET A 299 18.02 -74.91 -73.66
CA MET A 299 19.25 -75.56 -74.10
C MET A 299 19.00 -77.01 -74.55
N GLU A 300 18.19 -77.77 -73.81
CA GLU A 300 17.79 -79.12 -74.21
C GLU A 300 16.97 -79.11 -75.51
N LYS A 301 16.01 -78.20 -75.67
CA LYS A 301 15.24 -78.05 -76.92
C LYS A 301 16.16 -77.72 -78.08
N LEU A 302 17.16 -76.85 -77.88
CA LEU A 302 18.15 -76.51 -78.90
C LEU A 302 19.01 -77.72 -79.25
N GLN A 303 19.44 -78.50 -78.27
CA GLN A 303 20.19 -79.75 -78.48
C GLN A 303 19.35 -80.80 -79.22
N ARG A 304 18.07 -80.97 -78.88
CA ARG A 304 17.14 -81.87 -79.59
C ARG A 304 16.96 -81.44 -81.04
N ARG A 305 16.74 -80.14 -81.29
CA ARG A 305 16.67 -79.60 -82.66
C ARG A 305 17.97 -79.84 -83.45
N ARG A 306 19.14 -79.65 -82.82
CA ARG A 306 20.44 -79.96 -83.45
C ARG A 306 20.59 -81.45 -83.73
N ALA A 307 20.18 -82.33 -82.82
CA ALA A 307 20.23 -83.77 -83.00
C ALA A 307 19.28 -84.23 -84.13
N GLU A 308 18.07 -83.67 -84.21
CA GLU A 308 17.14 -83.89 -85.31
C GLU A 308 17.69 -83.39 -86.64
N GLN A 309 18.30 -82.19 -86.67
CA GLN A 309 18.99 -81.67 -87.85
C GLN A 309 20.13 -82.59 -88.30
N ASN A 310 20.94 -83.10 -87.37
CA ASN A 310 22.02 -84.04 -87.69
C ASN A 310 21.49 -85.38 -88.21
N ARG A 311 20.41 -85.92 -87.63
CA ARG A 311 19.75 -87.14 -88.14
C ARG A 311 19.24 -86.94 -89.56
N LEU A 312 18.54 -85.84 -89.82
CA LEU A 312 18.07 -85.51 -91.17
C LEU A 312 19.23 -85.32 -92.15
N TYR A 313 20.35 -84.75 -91.70
CA TYR A 313 21.56 -84.61 -92.52
C TYR A 313 22.19 -85.97 -92.85
N GLU A 314 22.26 -86.89 -91.88
CA GLU A 314 22.73 -88.26 -92.09
C GLU A 314 21.81 -89.05 -93.05
N GLU A 315 20.50 -88.95 -92.88
CA GLU A 315 19.49 -89.55 -93.77
C GLU A 315 19.61 -88.98 -95.20
N LEU A 316 19.76 -87.66 -95.34
CA LEU A 316 19.95 -87.01 -96.64
C LEU A 316 21.25 -87.47 -97.31
N ASN A 317 22.34 -87.57 -96.55
CA ASN A 317 23.62 -88.08 -97.07
C ASN A 317 23.54 -89.54 -97.51
N SER A 318 22.85 -90.39 -96.74
CA SER A 318 22.61 -91.78 -97.13
C SER A 318 21.80 -91.85 -98.42
N CYS A 319 20.72 -91.07 -98.53
CA CYS A 319 19.87 -91.04 -99.71
C CYS A 319 20.61 -90.49 -100.94
N ASN A 320 21.48 -89.48 -100.76
CA ASN A 320 22.31 -88.92 -101.82
C ASN A 320 23.39 -89.94 -102.28
N SER A 321 23.98 -90.68 -101.35
CA SER A 321 24.90 -91.80 -101.66
C SER A 321 24.20 -92.87 -102.50
N ASP A 322 23.00 -93.31 -102.08
CA ASP A 322 22.20 -94.28 -102.84
C ASP A 322 21.82 -93.75 -104.24
N LEU A 323 21.53 -92.46 -104.35
CA LEU A 323 21.22 -91.81 -105.62
C LEU A 323 22.45 -91.71 -106.54
N LEU A 324 23.64 -91.49 -105.99
CA LEU A 324 24.91 -91.55 -106.73
C LEU A 324 25.18 -92.97 -107.23
N PHE A 325 25.04 -93.99 -106.38
CA PHE A 325 25.17 -95.40 -106.79
C PHE A 325 24.19 -95.77 -107.91
N ARG A 326 22.92 -95.35 -107.81
CA ARG A 326 21.93 -95.58 -108.87
C ARG A 326 22.30 -94.87 -110.18
N LYS A 327 22.83 -93.65 -110.11
CA LYS A 327 23.32 -92.91 -111.30
C LYS A 327 24.53 -93.59 -111.93
N GLU A 328 25.48 -94.09 -111.14
CA GLU A 328 26.64 -94.82 -111.64
C GLU A 328 26.22 -96.13 -112.31
N TYR A 329 25.29 -96.87 -111.69
CA TYR A 329 24.72 -98.07 -112.26
C TYR A 329 23.98 -97.81 -113.58
N GLN A 330 23.20 -96.73 -113.67
CA GLN A 330 22.56 -96.30 -114.92
C GLN A 330 23.58 -95.95 -116.01
N LYS A 331 24.67 -95.24 -115.66
CA LYS A 331 25.75 -94.94 -116.61
C LYS A 331 26.45 -96.21 -117.11
N GLU A 332 26.61 -97.22 -116.27
CA GLU A 332 27.18 -98.51 -116.68
C GLU A 332 26.24 -99.27 -117.61
N GLN A 333 24.93 -99.24 -117.36
CA GLN A 333 23.93 -99.79 -118.27
C GLN A 333 23.92 -99.06 -119.62
N GLU A 334 23.96 -97.73 -119.62
CA GLU A 334 24.08 -96.91 -120.83
C GLU A 334 25.36 -97.25 -121.61
N ARG A 335 26.52 -97.36 -120.94
CA ARG A 335 27.77 -97.80 -121.57
C ARG A 335 27.66 -99.17 -122.25
N VAL A 336 27.00 -100.13 -121.61
CA VAL A 336 26.80 -101.48 -122.18
C VAL A 336 25.85 -101.42 -123.38
N LEU A 337 24.82 -100.57 -123.33
CA LEU A 337 23.91 -100.36 -124.46
C LEU A 337 24.61 -99.64 -125.61
N ASP A 338 25.42 -98.62 -125.34
CA ASP A 338 26.21 -97.88 -126.34
C ASP A 338 27.23 -98.78 -127.03
N GLN A 339 27.87 -99.70 -126.31
CA GLN A 339 28.76 -100.70 -126.91
C GLN A 339 28.00 -101.66 -127.87
N LYS A 340 26.77 -102.04 -127.51
CA LYS A 340 25.89 -102.85 -128.39
C LYS A 340 25.42 -102.04 -129.61
N VAL A 341 25.11 -100.76 -129.44
CA VAL A 341 24.74 -99.84 -130.52
C VAL A 341 25.92 -99.62 -131.47
N LEU A 342 27.15 -99.42 -130.97
CA LEU A 342 28.35 -99.26 -131.79
C LEU A 342 28.69 -100.53 -132.58
N ALA A 343 28.52 -101.71 -131.99
CA ALA A 343 28.69 -102.98 -132.70
C ALA A 343 27.65 -103.15 -133.82
N TYR A 344 26.39 -102.78 -133.56
CA TYR A 344 25.31 -102.80 -134.55
C TYR A 344 25.53 -101.74 -135.66
N GLN A 345 25.98 -100.54 -135.31
CA GLN A 345 26.26 -99.45 -136.25
C GLN A 345 27.48 -99.73 -137.13
N LYS A 346 28.55 -100.36 -136.64
CA LYS A 346 29.67 -100.79 -137.50
C LYS A 346 29.26 -101.83 -138.54
N ALA A 347 28.45 -102.81 -138.15
CA ALA A 347 27.91 -103.82 -139.06
C ALA A 347 26.90 -103.26 -140.08
N LYS A 348 26.25 -102.13 -139.74
CA LYS A 348 25.32 -101.40 -140.62
C LYS A 348 26.05 -100.43 -141.56
N ALA A 349 27.06 -99.70 -141.07
CA ALA A 349 27.87 -98.75 -141.85
C ALA A 349 28.67 -99.44 -142.97
N GLU A 350 29.15 -100.67 -142.77
CA GLU A 350 29.82 -101.44 -143.85
C GLU A 350 28.86 -101.86 -144.97
N ARG A 351 27.55 -101.98 -144.69
CA ARG A 351 26.52 -102.24 -145.72
C ARG A 351 26.01 -100.97 -146.39
N GLU A 352 25.99 -99.85 -145.66
CA GLU A 352 25.49 -98.56 -146.17
C GLU A 352 26.54 -97.77 -146.97
N MET A 353 27.84 -97.91 -146.68
CA MET A 353 28.94 -97.33 -147.49
C MET A 353 28.98 -97.84 -148.95
N ALA A 354 28.43 -99.03 -149.20
CA ALA A 354 28.28 -99.58 -150.55
C ALA A 354 27.04 -99.03 -151.30
N PHE A 355 26.05 -98.48 -150.57
CA PHE A 355 24.77 -97.98 -151.09
C PHE A 355 24.72 -96.44 -151.14
N GLU A 356 25.49 -95.74 -150.29
CA GLU A 356 25.48 -94.27 -150.17
C GLU A 356 26.17 -93.53 -151.31
N LYS A 357 27.16 -94.14 -152.00
CA LYS A 357 27.74 -93.54 -153.22
C LYS A 357 26.73 -93.40 -154.36
N GLU A 358 25.63 -94.15 -154.32
CA GLU A 358 24.57 -94.13 -155.34
C GLU A 358 23.41 -93.17 -155.00
N GLN A 359 23.19 -92.81 -153.71
CA GLN A 359 22.02 -92.04 -153.28
C GLN A 359 22.28 -90.57 -152.89
N GLU A 360 23.53 -90.14 -152.70
CA GLU A 360 23.84 -88.75 -152.33
C GLU A 360 23.47 -87.69 -153.39
N ARG A 361 23.20 -88.08 -154.64
CA ARG A 361 22.73 -87.13 -155.67
C ARG A 361 21.23 -86.78 -155.57
N ILE A 362 20.45 -87.52 -154.77
CA ILE A 362 18.98 -87.41 -154.74
C ILE A 362 18.46 -86.74 -153.46
N ARG A 363 19.28 -86.61 -152.40
CA ARG A 363 18.84 -86.14 -151.06
C ARG A 363 18.79 -84.62 -150.88
N ILE A 364 19.47 -83.84 -151.74
CA ILE A 364 19.53 -82.36 -151.63
C ILE A 364 18.20 -81.70 -152.07
N GLU A 365 17.30 -82.41 -152.76
CA GLU A 365 16.05 -81.84 -153.29
C GLU A 365 14.83 -81.89 -152.35
N LYS A 366 14.89 -82.59 -151.21
CA LYS A 366 13.70 -82.84 -150.36
C LYS A 366 13.80 -82.39 -148.90
N GLU A 367 14.70 -81.46 -148.58
CA GLU A 367 14.82 -80.85 -147.25
C GLU A 367 14.12 -79.47 -147.16
N LYS A 368 13.03 -79.30 -147.93
CA LYS A 368 12.18 -78.09 -147.94
C LYS A 368 10.82 -78.24 -147.26
N GLU A 369 10.52 -79.34 -146.55
CA GLU A 369 9.16 -79.57 -146.02
C GLU A 369 8.99 -79.77 -144.50
N THR A 370 10.03 -79.64 -143.66
CA THR A 370 9.88 -79.85 -142.20
C THR A 370 10.22 -78.63 -141.34
N ALA A 371 10.00 -77.43 -141.88
CA ALA A 371 10.01 -76.16 -141.12
C ALA A 371 8.62 -75.78 -140.54
N ARG A 372 7.60 -76.64 -140.68
CA ARG A 372 6.19 -76.31 -140.40
C ARG A 372 5.65 -76.71 -139.01
N LEU A 373 6.46 -77.34 -138.15
CA LEU A 373 6.03 -77.85 -136.82
C LEU A 373 6.88 -77.35 -135.64
N ARG A 374 7.27 -76.07 -135.64
CA ARG A 374 7.77 -75.35 -134.44
C ARG A 374 7.10 -74.00 -134.17
N ALA A 375 6.18 -73.56 -135.02
CA ALA A 375 5.58 -72.22 -134.95
C ALA A 375 4.25 -72.12 -134.14
N LEU A 376 3.82 -73.18 -133.43
CA LEU A 376 2.47 -73.23 -132.81
C LEU A 376 2.43 -73.22 -131.27
N GLN A 377 3.56 -73.25 -130.54
CA GLN A 377 3.54 -73.32 -129.07
C GLN A 377 4.12 -72.11 -128.32
N GLU A 378 4.71 -71.14 -129.01
CA GLU A 378 5.36 -69.98 -128.34
C GLU A 378 4.42 -68.79 -128.08
N ARG A 379 3.22 -68.76 -128.68
CA ARG A 379 2.27 -67.62 -128.54
C ARG A 379 1.27 -67.72 -127.39
N GLN A 380 1.15 -68.86 -126.70
CA GLN A 380 0.21 -69.00 -125.57
C GLN A 380 0.80 -68.62 -124.20
N ARG A 381 2.11 -68.40 -124.08
CA ARG A 381 2.76 -68.03 -122.81
C ARG A 381 2.86 -66.51 -122.57
N ASP A 382 2.74 -65.69 -123.61
CA ASP A 382 2.97 -64.24 -123.50
C ASP A 382 1.70 -63.42 -123.21
N GLU A 383 0.49 -63.92 -123.54
CA GLU A 383 -0.76 -63.17 -123.34
C GLU A 383 -1.28 -63.13 -121.88
N GLN A 384 -0.75 -64.00 -121.01
CA GLN A 384 -1.11 -64.04 -119.58
C GLN A 384 -0.15 -63.19 -118.72
N ALA A 385 1.09 -63.02 -119.16
CA ALA A 385 2.10 -62.18 -118.50
C ALA A 385 1.79 -60.67 -118.62
N GLU A 386 1.19 -60.22 -119.73
CA GLU A 386 0.83 -58.81 -119.93
C GLU A 386 -0.38 -58.37 -119.09
N ARG A 387 -1.34 -59.26 -118.81
CA ARG A 387 -2.54 -58.95 -118.00
C ARG A 387 -2.24 -58.81 -116.50
N ASP A 388 -1.25 -59.53 -115.98
CA ASP A 388 -0.85 -59.42 -114.57
C ASP A 388 0.12 -58.25 -114.31
N ALA A 389 0.93 -57.87 -115.31
CA ALA A 389 1.78 -56.68 -115.25
C ALA A 389 0.97 -55.37 -115.13
N LEU A 390 -0.17 -55.26 -115.82
CA LEU A 390 -1.06 -54.10 -115.73
C LEU A 390 -1.86 -54.03 -114.41
N ARG A 391 -2.14 -55.17 -113.78
CA ARG A 391 -2.85 -55.24 -112.50
C ARG A 391 -1.94 -54.90 -111.32
N ALA A 392 -0.67 -55.33 -111.38
CA ALA A 392 0.35 -55.00 -110.38
C ALA A 392 0.71 -53.50 -110.36
N LYS A 393 0.78 -52.83 -111.53
CA LYS A 393 1.05 -51.39 -111.60
C LYS A 393 -0.06 -50.53 -110.96
N ARG A 394 -1.34 -50.87 -111.19
CA ARG A 394 -2.46 -50.15 -110.55
C ARG A 394 -2.52 -50.37 -109.04
N ALA A 395 -2.22 -51.59 -108.56
CA ALA A 395 -2.16 -51.88 -107.13
C ALA A 395 -1.01 -51.15 -106.42
N GLN A 396 0.16 -51.03 -107.06
CA GLN A 396 1.28 -50.23 -106.53
C GLN A 396 0.95 -48.73 -106.47
N GLU A 397 0.34 -48.16 -107.51
CA GLU A 397 -0.02 -46.73 -107.54
C GLU A 397 -1.15 -46.37 -106.56
N GLU A 398 -2.11 -47.27 -106.32
CA GLU A 398 -3.16 -47.07 -105.29
C GLU A 398 -2.60 -47.20 -103.87
N ALA A 399 -1.71 -48.17 -103.63
CA ALA A 399 -1.02 -48.30 -102.34
C ALA A 399 -0.12 -47.09 -102.05
N GLU A 400 0.60 -46.57 -103.05
CA GLU A 400 1.45 -45.39 -102.89
C GLU A 400 0.63 -44.11 -102.65
N ARG A 401 -0.51 -43.94 -103.34
CA ARG A 401 -1.43 -42.82 -103.09
C ARG A 401 -2.07 -42.89 -101.71
N GLN A 402 -2.45 -44.09 -101.24
CA GLN A 402 -2.98 -44.27 -99.89
C GLN A 402 -1.91 -44.06 -98.82
N TRP A 403 -0.66 -44.46 -99.08
CA TRP A 403 0.47 -44.24 -98.17
C TRP A 403 0.81 -42.75 -98.03
N ARG A 404 0.94 -42.01 -99.14
CA ARG A 404 1.17 -40.55 -99.10
C ARG A 404 0.01 -39.80 -98.45
N ARG A 405 -1.24 -40.24 -98.63
CA ARG A 405 -2.40 -39.67 -97.93
C ARG A 405 -2.34 -39.91 -96.43
N LYS A 406 -2.02 -41.14 -95.99
CA LYS A 406 -1.86 -41.47 -94.56
C LYS A 406 -0.71 -40.72 -93.91
N GLU A 407 0.44 -40.62 -94.58
CA GLU A 407 1.58 -39.84 -94.08
C GLU A 407 1.24 -38.34 -93.96
N ALA A 408 0.56 -37.78 -94.96
CA ALA A 408 0.13 -36.38 -94.93
C ALA A 408 -0.92 -36.12 -93.82
N GLU A 409 -1.85 -37.05 -93.58
CA GLU A 409 -2.82 -36.94 -92.48
C GLU A 409 -2.18 -37.08 -91.11
N GLU A 410 -1.22 -37.99 -90.94
CA GLU A 410 -0.45 -38.12 -89.70
C GLU A 410 0.43 -36.89 -89.45
N ALA A 411 1.06 -36.33 -90.48
CA ALA A 411 1.83 -35.10 -90.39
C ALA A 411 0.94 -33.91 -90.00
N LYS A 412 -0.27 -33.80 -90.57
CA LYS A 412 -1.26 -32.77 -90.19
C LYS A 412 -1.70 -32.91 -88.73
N LYS A 413 -2.07 -34.12 -88.29
CA LYS A 413 -2.44 -34.36 -86.87
C LYS A 413 -1.29 -34.04 -85.91
N LYS A 414 -0.05 -34.39 -86.27
CA LYS A 414 1.15 -34.00 -85.51
C LYS A 414 1.34 -32.47 -85.48
N ALA A 415 1.13 -31.77 -86.59
CA ALA A 415 1.22 -30.32 -86.63
C ALA A 415 0.13 -29.65 -85.76
N GLU A 416 -1.12 -30.11 -85.84
CA GLU A 416 -2.24 -29.62 -85.04
C GLU A 416 -2.00 -29.84 -83.53
N THR A 417 -1.51 -31.02 -83.15
CA THR A 417 -1.17 -31.31 -81.74
C THR A 417 -0.01 -30.45 -81.23
N VAL A 418 1.02 -30.22 -82.03
CA VAL A 418 2.13 -29.32 -81.67
C VAL A 418 1.64 -27.87 -81.53
N GLU A 419 0.77 -27.40 -82.42
CA GLU A 419 0.20 -26.06 -82.35
C GLU A 419 -0.71 -25.89 -81.13
N MET A 420 -1.54 -26.89 -80.82
CA MET A 420 -2.35 -26.92 -79.60
C MET A 420 -1.47 -26.86 -78.33
N LEU A 421 -0.38 -27.62 -78.27
CA LEU A 421 0.57 -27.60 -77.16
C LEU A 421 1.27 -26.24 -77.04
N LYS A 422 1.63 -25.61 -78.15
CA LYS A 422 2.22 -24.27 -78.17
C LYS A 422 1.25 -23.23 -77.63
N ASN A 423 -0.01 -23.28 -78.05
CA ASN A 423 -1.07 -22.41 -77.56
C ASN A 423 -1.36 -22.63 -76.07
N ALA A 424 -1.36 -23.89 -75.60
CA ALA A 424 -1.51 -24.22 -74.19
C ALA A 424 -0.33 -23.69 -73.35
N ARG A 425 0.91 -23.84 -73.82
CA ARG A 425 2.10 -23.29 -73.16
C ARG A 425 2.07 -21.77 -73.11
N SER A 426 1.68 -21.10 -74.19
CA SER A 426 1.54 -19.64 -74.23
C SER A 426 0.48 -19.16 -73.23
N LYS A 427 -0.68 -19.81 -73.16
CA LYS A 427 -1.72 -19.52 -72.16
C LYS A 427 -1.21 -19.72 -70.73
N GLN A 428 -0.48 -20.81 -70.47
CA GLN A 428 0.11 -21.07 -69.17
C GLN A 428 1.15 -20.01 -68.78
N GLN A 429 1.98 -19.58 -69.74
CA GLN A 429 2.96 -18.51 -69.52
C GLN A 429 2.27 -17.18 -69.18
N MET A 430 1.26 -16.77 -69.96
CA MET A 430 0.50 -15.55 -69.69
C MET A 430 -0.20 -15.58 -68.34
N GLN A 431 -0.76 -16.73 -67.92
CA GLN A 431 -1.37 -16.87 -66.60
C GLN A 431 -0.35 -16.76 -65.47
N LYS A 432 0.85 -17.34 -65.64
CA LYS A 432 1.95 -17.21 -64.66
C LYS A 432 2.42 -15.76 -64.58
N GLU A 433 2.61 -15.08 -65.71
CA GLU A 433 3.02 -13.67 -65.76
C GLU A 433 1.97 -12.76 -65.09
N HIS A 434 0.68 -12.98 -65.36
CA HIS A 434 -0.41 -12.25 -64.70
C HIS A 434 -0.42 -12.49 -63.18
N PHE A 435 -0.26 -13.75 -62.73
CA PHE A 435 -0.22 -14.06 -61.30
C PHE A 435 0.97 -13.38 -60.61
N LEU A 436 2.16 -13.41 -61.22
CA LEU A 436 3.33 -12.70 -60.72
C LEU A 436 3.12 -11.18 -60.67
N SER A 437 2.47 -10.60 -61.67
CA SER A 437 2.14 -9.17 -61.69
C SER A 437 1.17 -8.79 -60.56
N VAL A 438 0.11 -9.58 -60.35
CA VAL A 438 -0.85 -9.37 -59.27
C VAL A 438 -0.18 -9.53 -57.90
N GLN A 439 0.70 -10.52 -57.75
CA GLN A 439 1.44 -10.71 -56.50
C GLN A 439 2.37 -9.52 -56.22
N ALA A 440 3.14 -9.07 -57.21
CA ALA A 440 4.01 -7.90 -57.07
C ALA A 440 3.21 -6.63 -56.73
N GLN A 441 2.01 -6.46 -57.29
CA GLN A 441 1.14 -5.33 -56.97
C GLN A 441 0.59 -5.41 -55.53
N ARG A 442 0.22 -6.61 -55.06
CA ARG A 442 -0.18 -6.82 -53.65
C ARG A 442 0.96 -6.49 -52.70
N GLU A 443 2.15 -7.03 -52.95
CA GLU A 443 3.34 -6.78 -52.15
C GLU A 443 3.69 -5.28 -52.09
N ARG A 444 3.59 -4.55 -53.21
CA ARG A 444 3.75 -3.08 -53.23
C ARG A 444 2.71 -2.38 -52.39
N SER A 445 1.42 -2.75 -52.52
CA SER A 445 0.35 -2.13 -51.73
C SER A 445 0.48 -2.40 -50.23
N ASP A 446 0.95 -3.59 -49.86
CA ASP A 446 1.24 -3.96 -48.48
C ASP A 446 2.44 -3.17 -47.94
N PHE A 447 3.51 -3.05 -48.73
CA PHE A 447 4.67 -2.24 -48.40
C PHE A 447 4.30 -0.75 -48.19
N GLU A 448 3.51 -0.18 -49.10
CA GLU A 448 3.03 1.21 -48.96
C GLU A 448 2.12 1.41 -47.74
N ARG A 449 1.29 0.42 -47.38
CA ARG A 449 0.47 0.46 -46.17
C ARG A 449 1.35 0.45 -44.92
N VAL A 450 2.36 -0.42 -44.87
CA VAL A 450 3.32 -0.49 -43.76
C VAL A 450 4.11 0.81 -43.65
N LEU A 451 4.57 1.37 -44.76
CA LEU A 451 5.32 2.63 -44.78
C LEU A 451 4.46 3.80 -44.26
N ARG A 452 3.19 3.88 -44.67
CA ARG A 452 2.24 4.88 -44.15
C ARG A 452 2.02 4.73 -42.65
N ALA A 453 1.80 3.50 -42.17
CA ALA A 453 1.66 3.24 -40.74
C ALA A 453 2.92 3.63 -39.95
N GLN A 454 4.12 3.35 -40.48
CA GLN A 454 5.38 3.78 -39.87
C GLN A 454 5.52 5.31 -39.83
N GLN A 455 5.18 6.00 -40.92
CA GLN A 455 5.19 7.47 -40.96
C GLN A 455 4.21 8.07 -39.95
N GLU A 456 3.00 7.52 -39.84
CA GLU A 456 2.01 7.94 -38.85
C GLU A 456 2.49 7.73 -37.41
N LEU A 457 3.16 6.61 -37.14
CA LEU A 457 3.77 6.34 -35.82
C LEU A 457 4.86 7.36 -35.49
N VAL A 458 5.76 7.65 -36.44
CA VAL A 458 6.82 8.65 -36.24
C VAL A 458 6.22 10.03 -35.97
N VAL A 459 5.19 10.44 -36.71
CA VAL A 459 4.50 11.72 -36.48
C VAL A 459 3.81 11.75 -35.12
N LYS A 460 3.20 10.63 -34.70
CA LYS A 460 2.56 10.52 -33.38
C LYS A 460 3.58 10.63 -32.25
N GLU A 461 4.70 9.91 -32.34
CA GLU A 461 5.80 9.97 -31.38
C GLU A 461 6.38 11.39 -31.27
N GLN A 462 6.62 12.05 -32.41
CA GLN A 462 7.06 13.45 -32.44
C GLN A 462 6.08 14.41 -31.74
N ARG A 463 4.76 14.21 -31.91
CA ARG A 463 3.74 15.01 -31.21
C ARG A 463 3.77 14.76 -29.71
N GLU A 464 3.83 13.49 -29.30
CA GLU A 464 3.92 13.14 -27.87
C GLU A 464 5.18 13.72 -27.23
N ASP A 465 6.32 13.69 -27.92
CA ASP A 465 7.57 14.28 -27.44
C ASP A 465 7.48 15.81 -27.33
N GLN A 466 6.84 16.48 -28.28
CA GLN A 466 6.60 17.92 -28.19
C GLN A 466 5.71 18.26 -27.00
N ASP A 467 4.66 17.48 -26.75
CA ASP A 467 3.77 17.69 -25.61
C ASP A 467 4.47 17.40 -24.28
N ARG A 468 5.33 16.37 -24.21
CA ARG A 468 6.20 16.11 -23.05
C ARG A 468 7.15 17.29 -22.81
N LYS A 469 7.80 17.81 -23.86
CA LYS A 469 8.68 18.98 -23.75
C LYS A 469 7.94 20.21 -23.25
N LYS A 470 6.73 20.49 -23.77
CA LYS A 470 5.88 21.60 -23.30
C LYS A 470 5.50 21.44 -21.83
N LYS A 471 5.08 20.24 -21.41
CA LYS A 471 4.76 19.95 -20.00
C LYS A 471 5.97 20.12 -19.09
N ASN A 472 7.14 19.66 -19.52
CA ASN A 472 8.38 19.81 -18.76
C ASN A 472 8.80 21.28 -18.63
N LEU A 473 8.63 22.09 -19.69
CA LEU A 473 8.88 23.53 -19.64
C LEU A 473 7.91 24.23 -18.69
N ALA A 474 6.61 23.95 -18.78
CA ALA A 474 5.61 24.50 -17.87
C ALA A 474 5.91 24.13 -16.41
N TYR A 475 6.23 22.86 -16.15
CA TYR A 475 6.63 22.40 -14.82
C TYR A 475 7.91 23.09 -14.32
N ALA A 476 8.91 23.29 -15.18
CA ALA A 476 10.12 24.01 -14.81
C ALA A 476 9.83 25.48 -14.46
N ASP A 477 8.92 26.13 -15.18
CA ASP A 477 8.50 27.51 -14.88
C ASP A 477 7.68 27.59 -13.59
N ASP A 478 6.81 26.61 -13.31
CA ASP A 478 6.08 26.51 -12.04
C ASP A 478 7.04 26.34 -10.85
N VAL A 479 8.06 25.48 -10.99
CA VAL A 479 9.10 25.30 -9.96
C VAL A 479 9.89 26.58 -9.74
N ARG A 480 10.26 27.30 -10.81
CA ARG A 480 10.91 28.61 -10.69
C ARG A 480 10.00 29.62 -9.99
N GLY A 481 8.69 29.59 -10.26
CA GLY A 481 7.68 30.37 -9.57
C GLY A 481 7.65 30.09 -8.06
N GLN A 482 7.57 28.81 -7.69
CA GLN A 482 7.58 28.38 -6.27
C GLN A 482 8.87 28.77 -5.54
N ILE A 483 10.02 28.70 -6.21
CA ILE A 483 11.30 29.12 -5.63
C ILE A 483 11.27 30.62 -5.32
N ARG A 484 10.79 31.46 -6.26
CA ARG A 484 10.66 32.90 -6.05
C ARG A 484 9.69 33.22 -4.91
N GLU A 485 8.56 32.52 -4.83
CA GLU A 485 7.58 32.70 -3.75
C GLU A 485 8.18 32.33 -2.39
N LYS A 486 8.83 31.17 -2.28
CA LYS A 486 9.50 30.76 -1.03
C LYS A 486 10.63 31.71 -0.64
N GLU A 487 11.35 32.25 -1.61
CA GLU A 487 12.38 33.26 -1.36
C GLU A 487 11.77 34.56 -0.82
N GLN A 488 10.67 35.03 -1.40
CA GLN A 488 9.93 36.19 -0.90
C GLN A 488 9.39 35.98 0.52
N VAL A 489 8.83 34.80 0.81
CA VAL A 489 8.39 34.44 2.17
C VAL A 489 9.56 34.45 3.13
N ARG A 490 10.70 33.84 2.77
CA ARG A 490 11.90 33.85 3.62
C ARG A 490 12.42 35.26 3.90
N ILE A 491 12.39 36.14 2.90
CA ILE A 491 12.77 37.55 3.06
C ILE A 491 11.76 38.26 3.97
N ALA A 492 10.45 38.01 3.81
CA ALA A 492 9.40 38.58 4.64
C ALA A 492 9.51 38.12 6.10
N ASP A 493 9.73 36.82 6.35
CA ASP A 493 9.93 36.25 7.67
C ASP A 493 11.19 36.82 8.34
N ARG A 494 12.27 36.95 7.57
CA ARG A 494 13.50 37.60 8.05
C ARG A 494 13.24 39.05 8.45
N ASN A 495 12.52 39.82 7.64
CA ASN A 495 12.15 41.20 7.96
C ASN A 495 11.21 41.28 9.17
N ALA A 496 10.25 40.36 9.29
CA ALA A 496 9.33 40.27 10.42
C ALA A 496 10.08 39.95 11.72
N PHE A 497 11.04 39.03 11.70
CA PHE A 497 11.92 38.72 12.82
C PHE A 497 12.73 39.94 13.26
N PHE A 498 13.32 40.70 12.33
CA PHE A 498 14.02 41.95 12.67
C PHE A 498 13.07 43.01 13.26
N HIS A 499 11.85 43.14 12.72
CA HIS A 499 10.85 44.05 13.28
C HIS A 499 10.36 43.64 14.67
N GLU A 500 10.24 42.35 14.93
CA GLU A 500 9.92 41.81 16.25
C GLU A 500 11.07 42.01 17.23
N GLY A 501 12.31 41.80 16.80
CA GLY A 501 13.51 42.13 17.58
C GLY A 501 13.57 43.60 17.99
N VAL A 502 13.30 44.53 17.07
CA VAL A 502 13.23 45.97 17.37
C VAL A 502 12.11 46.30 18.36
N LYS A 503 10.92 45.68 18.23
CA LYS A 503 9.81 45.86 19.18
C LYS A 503 10.15 45.32 20.57
N MET A 504 10.79 44.15 20.64
CA MET A 504 11.24 43.54 21.89
C MET A 504 12.32 44.37 22.57
N GLU A 505 13.26 44.95 21.81
CA GLU A 505 14.24 45.90 22.34
C GLU A 505 13.59 47.18 22.86
N ASP A 506 12.58 47.73 22.17
CA ASP A 506 11.84 48.92 22.61
C ASP A 506 11.01 48.63 23.87
N GLU A 507 10.39 47.46 23.98
CA GLU A 507 9.66 47.02 25.18
C GLU A 507 10.61 46.75 26.35
N ALA A 508 11.73 46.08 26.12
CA ALA A 508 12.77 45.84 27.12
C ALA A 508 13.38 47.16 27.61
N ARG A 509 13.59 48.13 26.72
CA ARG A 509 14.06 49.48 27.06
C ARG A 509 13.06 50.22 27.94
N LYS A 510 11.76 50.19 27.60
CA LYS A 510 10.69 50.78 28.43
C LYS A 510 10.56 50.10 29.80
N ARG A 511 10.75 48.78 29.87
CA ARG A 511 10.76 48.03 31.14
C ARG A 511 11.98 48.38 32.00
N ARG A 512 13.17 48.49 31.40
CA ARG A 512 14.39 48.93 32.08
C ARG A 512 14.24 50.35 32.63
N MET A 513 13.74 51.30 31.84
CA MET A 513 13.46 52.66 32.31
C MET A 513 12.51 52.69 33.52
N LYS A 514 11.41 51.93 33.49
CA LYS A 514 10.48 51.83 34.63
C LYS A 514 11.12 51.18 35.86
N LEU A 515 11.93 50.14 35.68
CA LEU A 515 12.62 49.48 36.78
C LEU A 515 13.69 50.38 37.39
N ASP A 516 14.44 51.13 36.57
CA ASP A 516 15.47 52.07 37.04
C ASP A 516 14.83 53.27 37.78
N GLU A 517 13.66 53.74 37.34
CA GLU A 517 12.86 54.74 38.09
C GLU A 517 12.40 54.21 39.45
N VAL A 518 11.96 52.95 39.53
CA VAL A 518 11.54 52.32 40.80
C VAL A 518 12.75 52.05 41.71
N LYS A 519 13.88 51.63 41.14
CA LYS A 519 15.15 51.42 41.85
C LYS A 519 15.69 52.73 42.43
N ALA A 520 15.65 53.82 41.66
CA ALA A 520 16.04 55.15 42.12
C ALA A 520 15.16 55.63 43.29
N LYS A 521 13.83 55.51 43.16
CA LYS A 521 12.88 55.85 44.24
C LYS A 521 13.14 55.06 45.52
N LYS A 522 13.37 53.74 45.42
CA LYS A 522 13.67 52.90 46.58
C LYS A 522 15.05 53.20 47.20
N LEU A 523 16.05 53.55 46.40
CA LEU A 523 17.35 53.97 46.92
C LEU A 523 17.27 55.33 47.64
N ASP A 524 16.47 56.26 47.13
CA ASP A 524 16.21 57.55 47.78
C ASP A 524 15.40 57.39 49.07
N GLU A 525 14.41 56.49 49.10
CA GLU A 525 13.70 56.09 50.31
C GLU A 525 14.65 55.49 51.36
N LEU A 526 15.55 54.59 50.96
CA LEU A 526 16.54 54.00 51.87
C LEU A 526 17.58 55.01 52.38
N ARG A 527 17.91 56.04 51.58
CA ARG A 527 18.73 57.19 52.01
C ARG A 527 17.97 58.05 53.03
N SER A 528 16.66 58.25 52.86
CA SER A 528 15.82 59.03 53.78
C SER A 528 15.62 58.37 55.15
N VAL A 529 15.69 57.03 55.21
CA VAL A 529 15.59 56.23 56.44
C VAL A 529 16.92 56.20 57.23
N GLY A 530 17.99 56.80 56.71
CA GLY A 530 19.24 57.01 57.45
C GLY A 530 20.16 55.78 57.52
N ILE A 531 20.11 54.90 56.51
CA ILE A 531 20.99 53.73 56.42
C ILE A 531 22.39 54.17 55.97
N ASN A 532 23.44 53.60 56.59
CA ASN A 532 24.84 53.93 56.32
C ASN A 532 25.26 53.59 54.88
N GLU A 533 25.95 54.52 54.23
CA GLU A 533 26.29 54.56 52.78
C GLU A 533 27.12 53.36 52.29
N LYS A 534 27.83 52.69 53.20
CA LYS A 534 28.58 51.45 52.92
C LYS A 534 27.67 50.27 52.50
N TYR A 535 26.41 50.25 52.92
CA TYR A 535 25.44 49.19 52.56
C TYR A 535 24.59 49.57 51.34
N LEU A 536 24.28 50.86 51.17
CA LEU A 536 23.65 51.40 49.95
C LEU A 536 24.52 51.17 48.71
N SER A 537 25.83 51.38 48.82
CA SER A 537 26.78 51.14 47.72
C SER A 537 26.87 49.66 47.29
N GLN A 538 26.62 48.69 48.17
CA GLN A 538 26.51 47.27 47.78
C GLN A 538 25.19 46.95 47.07
N VAL A 539 24.09 47.59 47.48
CA VAL A 539 22.78 47.44 46.84
C VAL A 539 22.79 48.08 45.46
N GLU A 540 23.32 49.30 45.30
CA GLU A 540 23.53 49.96 44.00
C GLU A 540 24.37 49.10 43.05
N ARG A 541 25.42 48.45 43.56
CA ARG A 541 26.29 47.58 42.75
C ARG A 541 25.63 46.28 42.30
N LYS A 542 24.67 45.74 43.06
CA LYS A 542 23.85 44.58 42.66
C LYS A 542 22.70 44.97 41.74
N VAL A 543 22.13 46.15 41.94
CA VAL A 543 20.99 46.69 41.16
C VAL A 543 21.40 47.17 39.76
N ASN A 544 22.63 47.65 39.60
CA ASN A 544 23.21 48.12 38.33
C ASN A 544 24.02 47.05 37.59
N LYS A 545 24.04 45.81 38.07
CA LYS A 545 24.73 44.72 37.37
C LYS A 545 23.91 44.37 36.12
N PRO A 546 24.47 44.46 34.89
CA PRO A 546 23.75 44.02 33.71
C PRO A 546 23.52 42.51 33.84
N ASP A 547 22.28 42.05 33.65
CA ASP A 547 21.99 40.63 33.51
C ASP A 547 22.91 40.09 32.41
N SER A 548 23.84 39.24 32.80
CA SER A 548 24.67 38.49 31.87
C SER A 548 23.72 37.65 31.04
N LEU A 549 23.50 38.07 29.79
CA LEU A 549 22.81 37.30 28.78
C LEU A 549 23.31 35.85 28.85
N MET A 550 22.44 34.94 29.28
CA MET A 550 22.63 33.52 28.98
C MET A 550 22.55 33.41 27.46
N VAL A 551 23.68 32.99 26.88
CA VAL A 551 23.83 32.66 25.46
C VAL A 551 22.92 31.50 25.09
#